data_AF-A0A497XCA1-F1
#
_entry.id   AF-A0A497XCA1-F1
#
_cell.length_a   1.000
_cell.length_b   1.000
_cell.length_c   1.000
_cell.angle_alpha   90.00
_cell.angle_beta   90.00
_cell.angle_gamma   90.00
#
_symmetry.space_group_name_H-M   'P 1'
#
loop_
_entity.id
_entity.type
_entity.pdbx_description
1 polymer ?
#
loop_
_entity_poly.entity_id
_entity_poly.type
_entity_poly.pdbx_seq_one_letter_code
_entity_poly.pdbx_strand_id
1 'polypeptide(L)'
;MTAAPLPGIRRRLASLLYESLLLLGVWAATFMLPHLALGLAFGVALPGPALLLHVFAVFGIYFIWYWNHGGQTLAMQTWKLQLRMADGSKPPLSRLLLRYAVSWPSLLLFGAGLLWAFFDRERQFLHDRLAGTRIEFKR
;
A
#
# COMPACT_ATOMS: atom_id res chain seq x y z
N MET A 1 10.75 22.62 14.14
CA MET A 1 9.77 22.47 13.03
C MET A 1 8.53 21.82 13.61
N THR A 2 7.41 22.55 13.67
CA THR A 2 6.14 22.04 14.23
C THR A 2 5.66 20.87 13.37
N ALA A 3 5.46 19.71 13.99
CA ALA A 3 4.97 18.52 13.31
C ALA A 3 3.63 18.85 12.61
N ALA A 4 3.53 18.58 11.30
CA ALA A 4 2.31 18.81 10.55
C ALA A 4 1.15 18.03 11.20
N PRO A 5 -0.07 18.59 11.26
CA PRO A 5 -1.21 17.91 11.86
C PRO A 5 -1.45 16.58 11.14
N LEU A 6 -1.50 15.49 11.90
CA LEU A 6 -1.73 14.16 11.37
C LEU A 6 -3.17 14.07 10.83
N PRO A 7 -3.38 13.58 9.60
CA PRO A 7 -4.73 13.35 9.07
C PRO A 7 -5.50 12.40 9.98
N GLY A 8 -6.75 12.76 10.29
CA GLY A 8 -7.62 11.95 11.13
C GLY A 8 -7.81 10.53 10.59
N ILE A 9 -7.96 9.56 11.49
CA ILE A 9 -8.00 8.13 11.15
C ILE A 9 -9.10 7.80 10.12
N ARG A 10 -10.26 8.48 10.18
CA ARG A 10 -11.36 8.30 9.21
C ARG A 10 -10.93 8.55 7.77
N ARG A 11 -10.13 9.59 7.51
CA ARG A 11 -9.64 9.90 6.15
C ARG A 11 -8.61 8.89 5.69
N ARG A 12 -7.75 8.41 6.59
CA ARG A 12 -6.77 7.34 6.29
C ARG A 12 -7.49 6.03 5.94
N LEU A 13 -8.50 5.66 6.72
CA LEU A 13 -9.33 4.48 6.46
C LEU A 13 -10.14 4.61 5.16
N ALA A 14 -10.74 5.77 4.88
CA ALA A 14 -11.42 6.03 3.62
C ALA A 14 -10.46 5.95 2.42
N SER A 15 -9.24 6.48 2.57
CA SER A 15 -8.18 6.35 1.56
C SER A 15 -7.77 4.89 1.36
N LEU A 16 -7.67 4.08 2.41
CA LEU A 16 -7.36 2.65 2.31
C LEU A 16 -8.49 1.83 1.66
N LEU A 17 -9.74 2.16 2.00
CA LEU A 17 -10.89 1.55 1.35
C LEU A 17 -10.89 1.87 -0.15
N TYR A 18 -10.61 3.13 -0.50
CA TYR A 18 -10.53 3.54 -1.89
C TYR A 18 -9.35 2.89 -2.63
N GLU A 19 -8.20 2.77 -1.97
CA GLU A 19 -7.05 2.01 -2.48
C GLU A 19 -7.41 0.56 -2.77
N SER A 20 -8.20 -0.06 -1.88
CA SER A 20 -8.63 -1.46 -2.05
C SER A 20 -9.49 -1.63 -3.30
N LEU A 21 -10.40 -0.68 -3.57
CA LEU A 21 -11.20 -0.68 -4.81
C LEU A 21 -10.33 -0.51 -6.06
N LEU A 22 -9.33 0.38 -6.02
CA LEU A 22 -8.39 0.55 -7.14
C LEU A 22 -7.56 -0.71 -7.37
N LEU A 23 -7.08 -1.35 -6.30
CA LEU A 23 -6.30 -2.59 -6.40
C LEU A 23 -7.13 -3.76 -6.92
N LEU A 24 -8.44 -3.82 -6.67
CA LEU A 24 -9.31 -4.81 -7.31
C LEU A 24 -9.30 -4.64 -8.83
N GLY A 25 -9.37 -3.40 -9.32
CA GLY A 25 -9.25 -3.10 -10.75
C GLY A 25 -7.89 -3.47 -11.33
N VAL A 26 -6.80 -3.10 -10.64
CA VAL A 26 -5.43 -3.46 -11.05
C VAL A 26 -5.25 -4.98 -11.09
N TRP A 27 -5.69 -5.68 -10.04
CA TRP A 27 -5.63 -7.14 -9.95
C TRP A 27 -6.46 -7.80 -11.06
N ALA A 28 -7.68 -7.32 -11.31
CA ALA A 28 -8.51 -7.86 -12.38
C ALA A 28 -7.81 -7.72 -13.75
N ALA A 29 -7.29 -6.52 -14.06
CA ALA A 29 -6.70 -6.22 -15.35
C ALA A 29 -5.34 -6.90 -15.59
N THR A 30 -4.50 -7.01 -14.56
CA THR A 30 -3.10 -7.46 -14.70
C THR A 30 -2.88 -8.91 -14.27
N PHE A 31 -3.77 -9.45 -13.45
CA PHE A 31 -3.66 -10.82 -12.96
C PHE A 31 -4.85 -11.68 -13.42
N MET A 32 -6.09 -11.32 -13.08
CA MET A 32 -7.24 -12.19 -13.33
C MET A 32 -7.50 -12.42 -14.83
N LEU A 33 -7.66 -11.35 -15.60
CA LEU A 33 -7.98 -11.44 -17.03
C LEU A 33 -6.87 -12.09 -17.86
N PRO A 34 -5.58 -11.76 -17.69
CA PRO A 34 -4.51 -12.40 -18.47
C PRO A 34 -4.39 -13.90 -18.20
N HIS A 35 -4.48 -14.34 -16.94
CA HIS A 35 -4.37 -15.78 -16.62
C HIS A 35 -5.62 -16.55 -17.04
N LEU A 36 -6.81 -15.95 -16.94
CA LEU A 36 -8.04 -16.55 -17.47
C LEU A 36 -7.94 -16.70 -19.00
N ALA A 37 -7.52 -15.66 -19.71
CA ALA A 37 -7.35 -15.72 -21.16
C ALA A 37 -6.32 -16.77 -21.57
N LEU A 38 -5.20 -16.86 -20.86
CA LEU A 38 -4.14 -17.84 -21.11
C LEU A 38 -4.62 -19.28 -20.86
N GLY A 39 -5.42 -19.49 -19.82
CA GLY A 39 -6.08 -20.78 -19.55
C GLY A 39 -7.11 -21.16 -20.61
N LEU A 40 -7.96 -20.22 -21.04
CA LEU A 40 -8.99 -20.48 -22.05
C LEU A 40 -8.43 -20.66 -23.46
N ALA A 41 -7.41 -19.88 -23.84
CA ALA A 41 -6.85 -19.91 -25.19
C ALA A 41 -5.81 -21.00 -25.41
N PHE A 42 -5.03 -21.32 -24.37
CA PHE A 42 -3.87 -22.22 -24.49
C PHE A 42 -3.89 -23.41 -23.53
N GLY A 43 -4.88 -23.49 -22.63
CA GLY A 43 -4.95 -24.57 -21.62
C GLY A 43 -3.83 -24.50 -20.58
N VAL A 44 -3.13 -23.37 -20.46
CA VAL A 44 -1.98 -23.23 -19.56
C VAL A 44 -2.45 -22.65 -18.22
N ALA A 45 -1.97 -23.23 -17.12
CA ALA A 45 -2.15 -22.71 -15.78
C ALA A 45 -0.80 -22.59 -15.08
N LEU A 46 -0.47 -21.40 -14.58
CA LEU A 46 0.76 -21.21 -13.82
C LEU A 46 0.65 -21.87 -12.44
N PRO A 47 1.76 -22.39 -11.90
CA PRO A 47 1.76 -22.98 -10.57
C PRO A 47 1.47 -21.93 -9.49
N GLY A 48 0.85 -22.36 -8.39
CA GLY A 48 0.43 -21.48 -7.28
C GLY A 48 1.51 -20.50 -6.79
N PRO A 49 2.75 -20.94 -6.54
CA PRO A 49 3.83 -20.02 -6.13
C PRO A 49 4.15 -18.93 -7.16
N ALA A 50 4.06 -19.24 -8.47
CA ALA A 50 4.28 -18.25 -9.52
C ALA A 50 3.15 -17.21 -9.55
N LEU A 51 1.90 -17.65 -9.33
CA LEU A 51 0.76 -16.74 -9.20
C LEU A 51 0.90 -15.81 -7.99
N LEU A 52 1.31 -16.33 -6.84
CA LEU A 52 1.56 -15.53 -5.64
C LEU A 52 2.68 -14.50 -5.87
N LEU A 53 3.79 -14.92 -6.48
CA LEU A 53 4.88 -14.02 -6.84
C LEU A 53 4.42 -12.94 -7.82
N HIS A 54 3.56 -13.29 -8.78
CA HIS A 54 3.00 -12.33 -9.73
C HIS A 54 2.18 -11.25 -9.01
N VAL A 55 1.23 -11.64 -8.13
CA VAL A 55 0.43 -10.67 -7.35
C VAL A 55 1.32 -9.78 -6.48
N PHE A 56 2.30 -10.39 -5.81
CA PHE A 56 3.29 -9.65 -5.02
C PHE A 56 4.08 -8.65 -5.88
N ALA A 57 4.53 -9.04 -7.05
CA ALA A 57 5.27 -8.15 -7.95
C ALA A 57 4.39 -7.01 -8.47
N VAL A 58 3.17 -7.28 -8.91
CA VAL A 58 2.25 -6.25 -9.45
C VAL A 58 1.92 -5.21 -8.39
N PHE A 59 1.53 -5.64 -7.19
CA PHE A 59 1.22 -4.70 -6.11
C PHE A 59 2.47 -3.97 -5.63
N GLY A 60 3.62 -4.64 -5.59
CA GLY A 60 4.90 -4.03 -5.23
C GLY A 60 5.28 -2.93 -6.20
N ILE A 61 5.26 -3.23 -7.50
CA ILE A 61 5.52 -2.26 -8.57
C ILE A 61 4.56 -1.08 -8.45
N TYR A 62 3.26 -1.34 -8.31
CA TYR A 62 2.25 -0.29 -8.12
C TYR A 62 2.61 0.63 -6.95
N PHE A 63 2.70 0.10 -5.73
CA PHE A 63 2.90 0.93 -4.54
C PHE A 63 4.26 1.63 -4.53
N ILE A 64 5.34 0.91 -4.84
CA ILE A 64 6.69 1.46 -4.81
C ILE A 64 6.84 2.56 -5.86
N TRP A 65 6.28 2.37 -7.06
CA TRP A 65 6.35 3.38 -8.12
C TRP A 65 5.62 4.67 -7.70
N TYR A 66 4.38 4.57 -7.19
CA TYR A 66 3.60 5.72 -6.74
C TYR A 66 4.24 6.45 -5.55
N TRP A 67 4.73 5.71 -4.56
CA TRP A 67 5.42 6.30 -3.41
C TRP A 67 6.77 6.91 -3.80
N ASN A 68 7.50 6.31 -4.74
CA ASN A 68 8.79 6.86 -5.17
C ASN A 68 8.64 8.08 -6.08
N HIS A 69 7.60 8.19 -6.91
CA HIS A 69 7.43 9.35 -7.79
C HIS A 69 6.84 10.56 -7.05
N GLY A 70 5.75 10.36 -6.31
CA GLY A 70 5.00 11.46 -5.69
C GLY A 70 4.88 11.38 -4.17
N GLY A 71 5.28 10.27 -3.55
CA GLY A 71 4.94 9.98 -2.15
C GLY A 71 3.44 9.77 -1.94
N GLN A 72 2.67 9.53 -3.00
CA GLN A 72 1.21 9.41 -2.95
C GLN A 72 0.77 8.32 -3.94
N THR A 73 -0.11 7.43 -3.50
CA THR A 73 -0.91 6.61 -4.40
C THR A 73 -2.07 7.42 -4.97
N LEU A 74 -2.76 6.86 -5.98
CA LEU A 74 -3.97 7.47 -6.55
C LEU A 74 -5.02 7.76 -5.47
N ALA A 75 -5.27 6.80 -4.55
CA ALA A 75 -6.22 7.05 -3.48
C ALA A 75 -5.74 8.16 -2.53
N MET A 76 -4.46 8.17 -2.18
CA MET A 76 -3.89 9.22 -1.32
C MET A 76 -3.99 10.62 -1.94
N GLN A 77 -3.86 10.74 -3.27
CA GLN A 77 -4.03 12.00 -3.98
C GLN A 77 -5.44 12.59 -3.79
N THR A 78 -6.48 11.75 -3.86
CA THR A 78 -7.88 12.16 -3.65
C THR A 78 -8.11 12.77 -2.27
N TRP A 79 -7.41 12.29 -1.26
CA TRP A 79 -7.53 12.75 0.13
C TRP A 79 -6.45 13.77 0.54
N LYS A 80 -5.62 14.24 -0.39
CA LYS A 80 -4.46 15.13 -0.14
C LYS A 80 -3.50 14.56 0.92
N LEU A 81 -3.29 13.25 0.91
CA LEU A 81 -2.41 12.54 1.84
C LEU A 81 -1.06 12.26 1.18
N GLN A 82 0.05 12.42 1.90
CA GLN A 82 1.39 12.12 1.40
C GLN A 82 2.19 11.30 2.42
N LEU A 83 2.94 10.33 1.90
CA LEU A 83 3.91 9.54 2.63
C LEU A 83 5.23 10.30 2.74
N ARG A 84 5.68 10.51 3.97
CA ARG A 84 6.98 11.11 4.29
C ARG A 84 7.69 10.35 5.39
N MET A 85 8.99 10.58 5.54
CA MET A 85 9.74 10.15 6.72
C MET A 85 9.34 10.98 7.96
N ALA A 86 9.67 10.51 9.15
CA ALA A 86 9.40 11.23 10.40
C ALA A 86 10.06 12.64 10.47
N ASP A 87 11.18 12.82 9.77
CA ASP A 87 11.87 14.10 9.61
C ASP A 87 11.28 15.00 8.51
N GLY A 88 10.27 14.54 7.77
CA GLY A 88 9.64 15.24 6.65
C GLY A 88 10.35 15.06 5.29
N SER A 89 11.45 14.31 5.25
CA SER A 89 12.14 13.98 3.99
C SER A 89 11.37 12.96 3.14
N LYS A 90 11.77 12.83 1.87
CA LYS A 90 11.22 11.81 0.97
C LYS A 90 11.76 10.43 1.38
N PRO A 91 10.92 9.40 1.54
CA PRO A 91 11.40 8.06 1.90
C PRO A 91 12.32 7.50 0.80
N PRO A 92 13.52 6.98 1.15
CA PRO A 92 14.36 6.29 0.18
C PRO A 92 13.74 4.95 -0.21
N LEU A 93 14.16 4.41 -1.37
CA LEU A 93 13.61 3.16 -1.93
C LEU A 93 13.66 1.98 -0.93
N SER A 94 14.74 1.88 -0.14
CA SER A 94 14.89 0.83 0.88
C SER A 94 13.78 0.87 1.93
N ARG A 95 13.33 2.07 2.34
CA ARG A 95 12.23 2.24 3.29
C ARG A 95 10.87 1.93 2.66
N LEU A 96 10.69 2.25 1.37
CA LEU A 96 9.47 1.89 0.63
C LEU A 96 9.35 0.37 0.46
N LEU A 97 10.45 -0.31 0.14
CA LEU A 97 10.53 -1.77 0.07
C LEU A 97 10.23 -2.41 1.42
N LEU A 98 10.83 -1.91 2.50
CA LEU A 98 10.56 -2.38 3.86
C LEU A 98 9.09 -2.18 4.23
N ARG A 99 8.53 -0.99 3.96
CA ARG A 99 7.11 -0.69 4.20
C ARG A 99 6.21 -1.67 3.45
N TYR A 100 6.52 -1.94 2.18
CA TYR A 100 5.78 -2.90 1.37
C TYR A 100 5.86 -4.32 1.96
N ALA A 101 7.06 -4.81 2.28
CA ALA A 101 7.26 -6.15 2.83
C ALA A 101 6.54 -6.34 4.18
N VAL A 102 6.60 -5.35 5.08
CA VAL A 102 5.95 -5.40 6.41
C VAL A 102 4.43 -5.25 6.34
N SER A 103 3.91 -4.69 5.25
CA SER A 103 2.46 -4.58 5.03
C SER A 103 1.80 -5.94 4.77
N TRP A 104 2.52 -6.90 4.19
CA TRP A 104 1.98 -8.24 3.89
C TRP A 104 1.63 -9.05 5.15
N PRO A 105 2.51 -9.22 6.15
CA PRO A 105 2.13 -9.84 7.43
C PRO A 105 0.97 -9.11 8.12
N SER A 106 0.94 -7.78 8.05
CA SER A 106 -0.16 -6.98 8.60
C SER A 106 -1.51 -7.31 7.97
N LEU A 107 -1.51 -7.58 6.66
CA LEU A 107 -2.69 -7.97 5.89
C LEU A 107 -3.08 -9.44 6.14
N LEU A 108 -2.10 -10.35 6.14
CA LEU A 108 -2.27 -11.79 6.38
C LEU A 108 -2.82 -12.10 7.77
N LEU A 109 -2.48 -11.29 8.78
CA LEU A 109 -3.03 -11.36 10.14
C LEU A 109 -4.41 -10.68 10.24
N PHE A 110 -5.28 -10.85 9.25
CA PHE A 110 -6.64 -10.25 9.21
C PHE A 110 -6.69 -8.73 9.41
N GLY A 111 -5.67 -8.01 8.96
CA GLY A 111 -5.60 -6.56 9.19
C GLY A 111 -5.29 -6.19 10.65
N ALA A 112 -4.72 -7.08 11.46
CA ALA A 112 -4.29 -6.75 12.82
C ALA A 112 -3.34 -5.54 12.86
N GLY A 113 -2.48 -5.36 11.85
CA GLY A 113 -1.64 -4.17 11.72
C GLY A 113 -2.41 -2.86 11.40
N LEU A 114 -3.62 -2.97 10.86
CA LEU A 114 -4.57 -1.86 10.72
C LEU A 114 -5.32 -1.61 12.04
N LEU A 115 -5.70 -2.68 12.75
CA LEU A 115 -6.34 -2.60 14.07
C LEU A 115 -5.40 -1.99 15.13
N TRP A 116 -4.08 -2.18 15.00
CA TRP A 116 -3.08 -1.52 15.83
C TRP A 116 -3.22 0.01 15.85
N ALA A 117 -3.67 0.63 14.76
CA ALA A 117 -3.86 2.08 14.69
C ALA A 117 -4.97 2.60 15.63
N PHE A 118 -5.84 1.72 16.15
CA PHE A 118 -6.83 2.08 17.17
C PHE A 118 -6.27 2.01 18.60
N PHE A 119 -5.21 1.23 18.83
CA PHE A 119 -4.53 1.12 20.12
C PHE A 119 -3.33 2.05 20.25
N ASP A 120 -2.71 2.44 19.12
CA ASP A 120 -1.53 3.30 19.13
C ASP A 120 -1.87 4.75 19.50
N ARG A 121 -1.09 5.33 20.43
CA ARG A 121 -1.25 6.71 20.91
C ARG A 121 -1.09 7.75 19.81
N GLU A 122 -0.31 7.45 18.77
CA GLU A 122 -0.10 8.32 17.60
C GLU A 122 -1.01 7.99 16.40
N ARG A 123 -1.90 7.00 16.55
CA ARG A 123 -2.83 6.53 15.50
C ARG A 123 -2.12 6.21 14.18
N GLN A 124 -0.89 5.69 14.24
CA GLN A 124 -0.12 5.26 13.08
C GLN A 124 -0.39 3.77 12.82
N PHE A 125 -0.32 3.38 11.55
CA PHE A 125 -0.37 1.95 11.22
C PHE A 125 0.95 1.28 11.61
N LEU A 126 0.90 0.00 11.99
CA LEU A 126 2.08 -0.73 12.45
C LEU A 126 3.21 -0.74 11.39
N HIS A 127 2.85 -0.92 10.12
CA HIS A 127 3.79 -0.91 9.00
C HIS A 127 4.42 0.47 8.77
N ASP A 128 3.68 1.55 9.04
CA ASP A 128 4.19 2.92 8.92
C ASP A 128 5.24 3.18 10.01
N ARG A 129 4.94 2.79 11.26
CA ARG A 129 5.84 2.94 12.41
C ARG A 129 7.12 2.11 12.24
N LEU A 130 6.99 0.85 11.82
CA LEU A 130 8.15 -0.02 11.56
C LEU A 130 9.01 0.46 10.39
N ALA A 131 8.38 1.05 9.36
CA ALA A 131 9.10 1.64 8.24
C ALA A 131 9.71 3.02 8.57
N GLY A 132 9.37 3.63 9.71
CA GLY A 132 9.79 5.01 10.06
C GLY A 132 9.14 6.06 9.15
N THR A 133 8.00 5.72 8.55
CA THR A 133 7.24 6.58 7.64
C THR A 133 5.96 7.06 8.30
N ARG A 134 5.44 8.21 7.88
CA ARG A 134 4.15 8.75 8.33
C ARG A 134 3.35 9.28 7.17
N ILE A 135 2.03 9.23 7.31
CA ILE A 135 1.09 9.88 6.40
C ILE A 135 0.76 11.26 6.95
N GLU A 136 1.11 12.31 6.21
CA GLU A 136 0.81 13.71 6.50
C GLU A 136 -0.04 14.35 5.40
N PHE A 137 -0.57 15.55 5.65
CA PHE A 137 -1.27 16.29 4.60
C PHE A 137 -0.26 16.86 3.60
N LYS A 138 -0.58 16.73 2.31
CA LYS A 138 0.11 17.47 1.24
C LYS A 138 -0.33 18.93 1.31
N ARG A 139 0.64 19.82 1.53
CA ARG A 139 0.47 21.27 1.39
C ARG A 139 0.32 21.66 -0.07
#